data_AF-A0ABD5YFH1-F1
#
_entry.id   AF-A0ABD5YFH1-F1
#
_cell.length_a   1.000
_cell.length_b   1.000
_cell.length_c   1.000
_cell.angle_alpha   90.00
_cell.angle_beta   90.00
_cell.angle_gamma   90.00
#
_symmetry.space_group_name_H-M   'P 1'
#
loop_
_entity.id
_entity.type
_entity.pdbx_description
1 polymer ?
#
loop_
_entity_poly.entity_id
_entity_poly.type
_entity_poly.pdbx_seq_one_letter_code
_entity_poly.pdbx_strand_id
1 'polypeptide(L)'
;MQHLIIRGDPEIRRDAVIEYDGEELVCFSINVQGGWHGPDEPQLWCTVGSEDEREAYDKREYVPHWLDVDAVDAEEIEVLSEKGALSV
;
A
#
# COMPACT_ATOMS: atom_id res chain seq x y z
N MET A 1 5.74 1.27 -9.42
CA MET A 1 4.66 0.61 -8.66
C MET A 1 5.18 -0.72 -8.16
N GLN A 2 4.76 -1.14 -6.99
CA GLN A 2 5.18 -2.40 -6.35
C GLN A 2 4.05 -2.93 -5.47
N HIS A 3 4.13 -4.20 -5.09
CA HIS A 3 3.32 -4.76 -4.02
C HIS A 3 4.05 -4.60 -2.69
N LEU A 4 3.46 -3.86 -1.76
CA LEU A 4 3.98 -3.70 -0.41
C LEU A 4 3.10 -4.49 0.56
N ILE A 5 3.68 -5.50 1.21
CA ILE A 5 3.03 -6.31 2.23
C ILE A 5 3.40 -5.74 3.61
N ILE A 6 2.44 -5.11 4.26
CA ILE A 6 2.62 -4.52 5.58
C ILE A 6 2.11 -5.50 6.63
N ARG A 7 2.92 -5.84 7.61
CA ARG A 7 2.52 -6.67 8.77
C ARG A 7 2.08 -5.74 9.89
N GLY A 8 0.86 -5.91 10.38
CA GLY A 8 0.21 -4.98 11.30
C GLY A 8 -0.67 -3.95 10.57
N ASP A 9 -1.15 -2.96 11.32
CA ASP A 9 -2.03 -1.90 10.83
C ASP A 9 -1.39 -0.52 11.11
N PRO A 10 -0.82 0.16 10.08
CA PRO A 10 -0.34 1.54 10.19
C PRO A 10 -1.47 2.57 10.03
N GLU A 11 -2.75 2.15 10.13
CA GLU A 11 -3.94 3.01 10.05
C GLU A 11 -4.16 3.68 8.67
N ILE A 12 -3.55 3.12 7.62
CA ILE A 12 -3.69 3.63 6.25
C ILE A 12 -4.96 3.12 5.55
N ARG A 13 -5.42 3.89 4.57
CA ARG A 13 -6.51 3.50 3.66
C ARG A 13 -6.10 3.65 2.20
N ARG A 14 -7.00 3.29 1.29
CA ARG A 14 -6.83 3.60 -0.12
C ARG A 14 -6.58 5.10 -0.30
N ASP A 15 -5.66 5.43 -1.20
CA ASP A 15 -5.20 6.77 -1.50
C ASP A 15 -4.38 7.44 -0.38
N ALA A 16 -4.00 6.69 0.67
CA ALA A 16 -3.05 7.18 1.66
C ALA A 16 -1.66 7.44 1.04
N VAL A 17 -0.92 8.37 1.64
CA VAL A 17 0.47 8.69 1.27
C VAL A 17 1.38 8.23 2.40
N ILE A 18 2.38 7.44 2.05
CA ILE A 18 3.35 6.86 2.97
C ILE A 18 4.77 7.17 2.52
N GLU A 19 5.71 7.28 3.46
CA GLU A 19 7.14 7.22 3.16
C GLU A 19 7.63 5.80 3.42
N TYR A 20 8.31 5.22 2.42
CA TYR A 20 8.94 3.91 2.52
C TYR A 20 10.26 3.91 1.75
N ASP A 21 11.32 3.41 2.36
CA ASP A 21 12.70 3.41 1.81
C ASP A 21 13.20 4.80 1.35
N GLY A 22 12.71 5.88 2.00
CA GLY A 22 13.02 7.26 1.65
C GLY A 22 12.28 7.80 0.42
N GLU A 23 11.26 7.09 -0.07
CA GLU A 23 10.41 7.51 -1.18
C GLU A 23 8.96 7.74 -0.74
N GLU A 24 8.34 8.81 -1.23
CA GLU A 24 6.92 9.09 -1.03
C GLU A 24 6.08 8.27 -2.01
N LEU A 25 5.23 7.40 -1.47
CA LEU A 25 4.42 6.47 -2.24
C LEU A 25 2.93 6.62 -1.91
N VAL A 26 2.09 6.48 -2.93
CA VAL A 26 0.63 6.49 -2.83
C VAL A 26 0.12 5.05 -2.78
N CYS A 27 -0.72 4.74 -1.80
CA CYS A 27 -1.39 3.45 -1.65
C CYS A 27 -2.62 3.35 -2.56
N PHE A 28 -2.44 2.90 -3.81
CA PHE A 28 -3.52 2.78 -4.80
C PHE A 28 -4.55 1.70 -4.48
N SER A 29 -4.10 0.61 -3.85
CA SER A 29 -4.93 -0.55 -3.50
C SER A 29 -4.51 -1.07 -2.14
N ILE A 30 -5.47 -1.59 -1.36
CA ILE A 30 -5.23 -2.20 -0.05
C ILE A 30 -6.19 -3.38 0.14
N ASN A 31 -5.66 -4.52 0.56
CA ASN A 31 -6.43 -5.70 0.92
C ASN A 31 -5.97 -6.24 2.28
N VAL A 32 -6.90 -6.36 3.23
CA VAL A 32 -6.63 -6.93 4.56
C VAL A 32 -6.65 -8.45 4.48
N GLN A 33 -5.56 -9.08 4.87
CA GLN A 33 -5.40 -10.53 4.95
C GLN A 33 -5.37 -10.99 6.41
N GLY A 34 -5.73 -12.26 6.63
CA GLY A 34 -5.64 -12.90 7.94
C GLY A 34 -6.86 -12.73 8.86
N GLY A 35 -7.96 -12.15 8.37
CA GLY A 35 -9.17 -11.94 9.20
C GLY A 35 -9.88 -13.22 9.67
N TRP A 36 -9.50 -14.40 9.20
CA TRP A 36 -10.06 -15.69 9.62
C TRP A 36 -8.98 -16.77 9.64
N HIS A 37 -8.73 -17.40 10.80
CA HIS A 37 -7.60 -18.31 11.03
C HIS A 37 -6.24 -17.75 10.58
N GLY A 38 -6.06 -16.43 10.71
CA GLY A 38 -4.80 -15.77 10.40
C GLY A 38 -3.92 -15.56 11.64
N PRO A 39 -2.79 -14.84 11.45
CA PRO A 39 -1.92 -14.40 12.53
C PRO A 39 -2.64 -13.45 13.52
N ASP A 40 -1.99 -13.19 14.66
CA ASP A 40 -2.52 -12.29 15.70
C ASP A 40 -2.70 -10.85 15.21
N GLU A 41 -1.87 -10.41 14.25
CA GLU A 41 -1.95 -9.11 13.58
C GLU A 41 -2.27 -9.28 12.09
N PRO A 42 -3.04 -8.36 11.48
CA PRO A 42 -3.40 -8.46 10.07
C PRO A 42 -2.18 -8.27 9.17
N GLN A 43 -2.31 -8.68 7.90
CA GLN A 43 -1.36 -8.28 6.85
C GLN A 43 -2.09 -7.47 5.79
N LEU A 44 -1.60 -6.26 5.50
CA LEU A 44 -2.14 -5.41 4.46
C LEU A 44 -1.35 -5.64 3.18
N TRP A 45 -2.03 -6.07 2.13
CA TRP A 45 -1.45 -6.23 0.80
C TRP A 45 -1.80 -5.01 -0.02
N CYS A 46 -0.82 -4.14 -0.22
CA CYS A 46 -0.98 -2.85 -0.85
C CYS A 46 -0.33 -2.85 -2.24
N THR A 47 -0.95 -2.14 -3.19
CA THR A 47 -0.25 -1.72 -4.43
C THR A 47 0.11 -0.27 -4.25
N VAL A 48 1.41 0.02 -4.22
CA VAL A 48 1.95 1.36 -3.98
C VAL A 48 2.77 1.84 -5.17
N GLY A 49 2.88 3.15 -5.36
CA GLY A 49 3.71 3.75 -6.40
C GLY A 49 3.71 5.28 -6.30
N SER A 50 4.50 5.94 -7.13
CA SER A 50 4.53 7.41 -7.14
C SER A 50 3.27 7.99 -7.78
N GLU A 51 2.96 9.27 -7.53
CA GLU A 51 1.77 9.92 -8.09
C GLU A 51 1.72 9.84 -9.63
N ASP A 52 2.87 9.91 -10.30
CA ASP A 52 2.98 9.80 -11.77
C ASP A 52 2.48 8.45 -12.32
N GLU A 53 2.51 7.39 -11.51
CA GLU A 53 2.07 6.05 -11.91
C GLU A 53 0.56 5.83 -11.75
N ARG A 54 -0.15 6.80 -11.17
CA ARG A 54 -1.59 6.71 -10.89
C ARG A 54 -2.41 6.42 -12.14
N GLU A 55 -2.10 7.09 -13.25
CA GLU A 55 -2.84 6.89 -14.50
C GLU A 55 -2.66 5.47 -15.04
N ALA A 56 -1.44 4.92 -14.95
CA ALA A 56 -1.15 3.55 -15.37
C ALA A 56 -1.86 2.52 -14.47
N TYR A 57 -1.93 2.77 -13.16
CA TYR A 57 -2.71 1.96 -12.24
C TYR A 57 -4.21 1.97 -12.60
N ASP A 58 -4.80 3.16 -12.76
CA ASP A 58 -6.23 3.35 -13.00
C ASP A 58 -6.66 2.73 -14.35
N LYS A 59 -5.80 2.82 -15.38
CA LYS A 59 -6.03 2.19 -16.69
C LYS A 59 -5.59 0.72 -16.76
N ARG A 60 -4.98 0.19 -15.70
CA ARG A 60 -4.42 -1.16 -15.64
C ARG A 60 -3.38 -1.43 -16.73
N GLU A 61 -2.55 -0.43 -17.03
CA GLU A 61 -1.45 -0.50 -18.00
C GLU A 61 -0.19 -1.15 -17.39
N TYR A 62 -0.39 -2.23 -16.64
CA TYR A 62 0.69 -2.98 -15.98
C TYR A 62 0.27 -4.44 -15.81
N VAL A 63 1.26 -5.32 -15.60
CA VAL A 63 1.01 -6.74 -15.30
C VAL A 63 1.27 -6.97 -13.81
N PRO A 64 0.26 -7.31 -13.00
CA PRO A 64 0.43 -7.45 -11.55
C PRO A 64 1.51 -8.44 -11.11
N HIS A 65 1.79 -9.48 -11.91
CA HIS A 65 2.79 -10.51 -11.63
C HIS A 65 4.23 -10.04 -11.89
N TRP A 66 4.43 -8.87 -12.51
CA TRP A 66 5.75 -8.30 -12.79
C TRP A 66 6.12 -7.17 -11.84
N LEU A 67 5.21 -6.79 -10.94
CA LEU A 67 5.54 -5.83 -9.89
C LEU A 67 6.44 -6.51 -8.86
N ASP A 68 7.47 -5.80 -8.44
CA ASP A 68 8.30 -6.21 -7.31
C ASP A 68 7.44 -6.30 -6.04
N VAL A 69 7.89 -7.16 -5.11
CA VAL A 69 7.18 -7.41 -3.86
C VAL A 69 8.14 -7.25 -2.70
N ASP A 70 7.80 -6.34 -1.79
CA ASP A 70 8.50 -6.14 -0.52
C ASP A 70 7.55 -6.35 0.66
N ALA A 71 8.12 -6.72 1.81
CA ALA A 71 7.37 -6.98 3.02
C ALA A 71 8.04 -6.34 4.24
N VAL A 72 7.29 -5.55 4.99
CA VAL A 72 7.76 -4.74 6.12
C VAL A 72 6.79 -4.74 7.27
N ASP A 73 7.28 -4.36 8.45
CA ASP A 73 6.42 -4.18 9.62
C ASP A 73 5.79 -2.77 9.61
N ALA A 74 4.58 -2.64 10.15
CA ALA A 74 3.84 -1.38 10.15
C ALA A 74 4.60 -0.23 10.86
N GLU A 75 5.47 -0.57 11.82
CA GLU A 75 6.31 0.39 12.56
C GLU A 75 7.41 1.03 11.69
N GLU A 76 7.74 0.44 10.54
CA GLU A 76 8.77 0.93 9.61
C GLU A 76 8.21 1.91 8.57
N ILE A 77 6.90 2.12 8.55
CA ILE A 77 6.23 3.01 7.60
C ILE A 77 5.88 4.33 8.27
N GLU A 78 6.29 5.43 7.66
CA GLU A 78 5.82 6.76 8.06
C GLU A 78 4.57 7.13 7.25
N VAL A 79 3.47 7.43 7.95
CA VAL A 79 2.22 7.84 7.31
C VAL A 79 2.19 9.36 7.19
N LEU A 80 2.35 9.85 5.96
CA LEU A 80 2.31 11.28 5.64
C LEU A 80 0.86 11.79 5.49
N SER A 81 -0.05 10.94 4.99
CA SER A 81 -1.49 11.23 4.93
C SER A 81 -2.33 9.96 5.00
N GLU A 82 -3.20 9.86 6.01
CA GLU A 82 -4.10 8.71 6.23
C GLU A 82 -5.20 8.56 5.16
N LYS A 83 -5.52 9.65 4.45
CA LYS A 83 -6.51 9.71 3.37
C LYS A 83 -5.96 10.51 2.19
N GLY A 84 -6.19 10.02 0.98
CA GLY A 84 -6.04 10.86 -0.21
C GLY A 84 -7.05 12.01 -0.16
N ALA A 85 -6.66 13.20 -0.61
CA ALA A 85 -7.44 14.44 -0.57
C ALA A 85 -8.86 14.36 -1.19
N LEU A 86 -9.19 13.25 -1.85
CA LEU A 86 -10.45 13.00 -2.57
C LEU A 86 -11.31 11.87 -1.97
N SER A 87 -10.93 11.25 -0.85
CA SER A 87 -11.68 10.11 -0.29
C SER A 87 -12.80 10.56 0.68
N VAL A 88 -14.04 10.65 0.17
CA VAL A 88 -15.28 10.79 0.97
C VAL A 88 -15.64 9.45 1.62
#